data_AF-A0A5C3PUI7-F1
#
_entry.id   AF-A0A5C3PUI7-F1
#
_cell.length_a   1.000
_cell.length_b   1.000
_cell.length_c   1.000
_cell.angle_alpha   90.00
_cell.angle_beta   90.00
_cell.angle_gamma   90.00
#
_symmetry.space_group_name_H-M   'P 1'
#
loop_
_entity.id
_entity.type
_entity.pdbx_description
1 polymer ?
#
loop_
_entity_poly.entity_id
_entity_poly.type
_entity_poly.pdbx_seq_one_letter_code
_entity_poly.pdbx_strand_id
1 'polypeptide(L)'
;MVKRPRIPVATEFGNATSWWVEYPTGLIDVTRTTHLPKGPLSEGDVAQDQPTREVPIPPLVKEAQLDIPVDGERTVRIATKNSAVVIIDMQNFFLHPDLREHPTGLACVIPIMNTVLALRSHGVKILWVNWGLTEHELTTIPPSLVRGFKKGGHGGFGAELAGGFGRLLMRGEFNSDLYGPLQGLYEQGRDAGTDVWIHKNRMSGIWGGQTALDLYLQEQGISTLFFAGVNADQCVLGTLVDAYFRGYDCITVEDCTATTSPPGALESVIYNAGGSYGFVTDSERIIAAAEASS
;
A
#
# COMPACT_ATOMS: atom_id res chain seq x y z
N MET A 1 -6.49 -8.06 -17.69
CA MET A 1 -6.69 -6.68 -17.22
C MET A 1 -8.13 -6.26 -17.53
N VAL A 2 -8.89 -5.81 -16.52
CA VAL A 2 -10.28 -5.36 -16.71
C VAL A 2 -10.24 -4.02 -17.46
N LYS A 3 -10.68 -3.98 -18.72
CA LYS A 3 -10.81 -2.72 -19.46
C LYS A 3 -12.11 -2.01 -19.05
N ARG A 4 -11.99 -0.96 -18.22
CA ARG A 4 -13.09 -0.02 -17.99
C ARG A 4 -13.14 1.00 -19.14
N PRO A 5 -14.28 1.14 -19.83
CA PRO A 5 -14.44 2.19 -20.84
C PRO A 5 -14.10 3.56 -20.27
N ARG A 6 -13.51 4.44 -21.09
CA ARG A 6 -13.34 5.85 -20.69
C ARG A 6 -14.71 6.48 -20.52
N ILE A 7 -14.81 7.37 -19.55
CA ILE A 7 -16.02 8.16 -19.37
C ILE A 7 -16.13 9.21 -20.49
N PRO A 8 -17.33 9.51 -20.99
CA PRO A 8 -17.52 10.44 -22.10
C PRO A 8 -17.47 11.92 -21.66
N VAL A 9 -17.70 12.19 -20.37
CA VAL A 9 -17.71 13.52 -19.75
C VAL A 9 -17.00 13.42 -18.40
N ALA A 10 -16.52 14.51 -17.82
CA ALA A 10 -15.96 14.48 -16.48
C ALA A 10 -17.03 14.02 -15.47
N THR A 11 -16.72 12.99 -14.69
CA THR A 11 -17.65 12.33 -13.77
C THR A 11 -17.06 12.36 -12.37
N GLU A 12 -17.83 12.88 -11.42
CA GLU A 12 -17.52 12.83 -10.00
C GLU A 12 -18.05 11.53 -9.40
N PHE A 13 -17.23 10.86 -8.59
CA PHE A 13 -17.56 9.65 -7.86
C PHE A 13 -17.41 9.90 -6.36
N GLY A 14 -18.32 9.37 -5.54
CA GLY A 14 -18.22 9.45 -4.08
C GLY A 14 -19.48 10.02 -3.42
N ASN A 15 -19.31 11.01 -2.53
CA ASN A 15 -20.40 11.71 -1.84
C ASN A 15 -19.98 13.15 -1.49
N ALA A 16 -20.82 13.87 -0.74
CA ALA A 16 -20.59 15.27 -0.35
C ALA A 16 -19.33 15.55 0.50
N THR A 17 -18.70 14.50 1.06
CA THR A 17 -17.55 14.64 1.97
C THR A 17 -16.30 13.88 1.51
N SER A 18 -16.47 12.88 0.63
CA SER A 18 -15.38 12.09 0.06
C SER A 18 -15.69 11.81 -1.40
N TRP A 19 -14.91 12.41 -2.31
CA TRP A 19 -15.13 12.28 -3.75
C TRP A 19 -13.83 12.46 -4.53
N TRP A 20 -13.84 12.01 -5.77
CA TRP A 20 -12.82 12.29 -6.77
C TRP A 20 -13.44 12.38 -8.16
N VAL A 21 -12.69 12.85 -9.15
CA VAL A 21 -13.21 13.03 -10.52
C VAL A 21 -12.36 12.26 -11.51
N GLU A 22 -13.00 11.45 -12.36
CA GLU A 22 -12.38 10.96 -13.59
C GLU A 22 -12.70 11.93 -14.74
N TYR A 23 -11.78 12.04 -15.70
CA TYR A 23 -11.91 12.85 -16.90
C TYR A 23 -11.88 11.98 -18.16
N PRO A 24 -12.44 12.45 -19.30
CA PRO A 24 -12.41 11.70 -20.57
C PRO A 24 -11.01 11.37 -21.10
N THR A 25 -9.98 12.08 -20.63
CA THR A 25 -8.58 11.80 -20.93
C THR A 25 -8.07 10.51 -20.28
N GLY A 26 -8.78 9.98 -19.27
CA GLY A 26 -8.34 8.90 -18.40
C GLY A 26 -7.61 9.37 -17.13
N LEU A 27 -7.58 10.67 -16.86
CA LEU A 27 -7.09 11.20 -15.58
C LEU A 27 -8.13 10.96 -14.49
N ILE A 28 -7.70 10.42 -13.37
CA ILE A 28 -8.46 10.26 -12.13
C ILE A 28 -7.81 11.18 -11.10
N ASP A 29 -8.50 12.26 -10.73
CA ASP A 29 -8.00 13.27 -9.81
C ASP A 29 -8.57 13.07 -8.41
N VAL A 30 -7.80 12.39 -7.56
CA VAL A 30 -8.13 12.17 -6.13
C VAL A 30 -7.72 13.34 -5.24
N THR A 31 -7.28 14.46 -5.82
CA THR A 31 -6.77 15.62 -5.07
C THR A 31 -7.71 16.83 -5.09
N ARG A 32 -8.83 16.71 -5.79
CA ARG A 32 -9.78 17.81 -5.93
C ARG A 32 -10.32 18.25 -4.57
N THR A 33 -10.37 19.56 -4.37
CA THR A 33 -10.96 20.20 -3.19
C THR A 33 -12.29 20.87 -3.48
N THR A 34 -12.73 20.87 -4.74
CA THR A 34 -13.99 21.46 -5.18
C THR A 34 -14.77 20.47 -6.02
N HIS A 35 -16.06 20.32 -5.70
CA HIS A 35 -17.01 19.56 -6.50
C HIS A 35 -17.11 20.12 -7.93
N LEU A 36 -17.60 19.28 -8.85
CA LEU A 36 -17.97 19.75 -10.19
C LEU A 36 -19.06 20.84 -10.12
N PRO A 37 -19.23 21.68 -11.17
CA PRO A 37 -20.18 22.81 -11.17
C PRO A 37 -21.64 22.47 -10.88
N LYS A 38 -22.02 21.19 -10.89
CA LYS A 38 -23.35 20.71 -10.50
C LYS A 38 -23.57 20.69 -8.98
N GLY A 39 -22.55 21.02 -8.20
CA GLY A 39 -22.60 20.94 -6.75
C GLY A 39 -22.33 19.51 -6.27
N PRO A 40 -22.44 19.26 -4.95
CA PRO A 40 -22.19 17.95 -4.38
C PRO A 40 -23.15 16.89 -4.94
N LEU A 41 -22.74 15.63 -4.94
CA LEU A 41 -23.62 14.48 -5.14
C LEU A 41 -24.84 14.56 -4.20
N SER A 42 -26.04 14.31 -4.73
CA SER A 42 -27.26 14.34 -3.92
C SER A 42 -27.30 13.16 -2.96
N GLU A 43 -28.09 13.24 -1.89
CA GLU A 43 -28.18 12.17 -0.88
C GLU A 43 -28.61 10.84 -1.54
N GLY A 44 -27.68 9.89 -1.63
CA GLY A 44 -27.88 8.58 -2.27
C GLY A 44 -27.28 8.42 -3.66
N ASP A 45 -26.85 9.51 -4.32
CA ASP A 45 -26.08 9.43 -5.56
C ASP A 45 -24.60 9.11 -5.26
N VAL A 46 -24.03 8.17 -6.01
CA VAL A 46 -22.62 7.78 -5.91
C VAL A 46 -21.78 8.19 -7.11
N ALA A 47 -22.43 8.69 -8.16
CA ALA A 47 -21.80 9.25 -9.35
C ALA A 47 -22.69 10.31 -10.02
N GLN A 48 -22.07 11.34 -10.60
CA GLN A 48 -22.75 12.39 -11.37
C GLN A 48 -22.53 12.18 -12.87
N ASP A 49 -23.43 11.44 -13.53
CA ASP A 49 -23.29 11.06 -14.94
C ASP A 49 -23.82 12.09 -15.94
N GLN A 50 -24.51 13.14 -15.46
CA GLN A 50 -25.07 14.11 -16.39
C GLN A 50 -23.95 15.00 -16.95
N PRO A 51 -23.92 15.27 -18.27
CA PRO A 51 -22.95 16.18 -18.89
C PRO A 51 -22.97 17.56 -18.23
N THR A 52 -21.84 18.01 -17.69
CA THR A 52 -21.58 19.44 -17.52
C THR A 52 -20.96 19.98 -18.81
N ARG A 53 -20.97 21.31 -19.00
CA ARG A 53 -20.03 21.98 -19.94
C ARG A 53 -18.64 21.38 -19.76
N GLU A 54 -17.80 21.37 -20.82
CA GLU A 54 -16.40 20.94 -20.73
C GLU A 54 -15.76 21.47 -19.44
N VAL A 55 -15.48 20.55 -18.51
CA VAL A 55 -14.81 20.87 -17.26
C VAL A 55 -13.31 20.83 -17.54
N PRO A 56 -12.60 21.97 -17.45
CA PRO A 56 -11.17 21.95 -17.67
C PRO A 56 -10.49 21.09 -16.61
N ILE A 57 -9.50 20.31 -17.04
CA ILE A 57 -8.60 19.59 -16.14
C ILE A 57 -7.72 20.64 -15.45
N PRO A 58 -7.70 20.70 -14.10
CA PRO A 58 -6.78 21.57 -13.38
C PRO A 58 -5.34 21.25 -13.78
N PRO A 59 -4.47 22.27 -13.95
CA PRO A 59 -3.06 22.01 -14.19
C PRO A 59 -2.44 21.24 -13.02
N LEU A 60 -1.46 20.38 -13.31
CA LEU A 60 -0.71 19.67 -12.29
C LEU A 60 0.10 20.67 -11.45
N VAL A 61 -0.06 20.61 -10.13
CA VAL A 61 0.77 21.35 -9.17
C VAL A 61 1.99 20.49 -8.83
N LYS A 62 3.06 20.60 -9.63
CA LYS A 62 4.21 19.68 -9.59
C LYS A 62 4.86 19.54 -8.21
N GLU A 63 4.82 20.58 -7.39
CA GLU A 63 5.42 20.59 -6.05
C GLU A 63 4.61 19.78 -5.02
N ALA A 64 3.33 19.50 -5.30
CA ALA A 64 2.40 18.88 -4.35
C ALA A 64 1.62 17.68 -4.91
N GLN A 65 1.74 17.42 -6.21
CA GLN A 65 0.97 16.39 -6.90
C GLN A 65 1.86 15.59 -7.85
N LEU A 66 1.52 14.32 -8.02
CA LEU A 66 2.10 13.44 -9.03
C LEU A 66 0.99 12.82 -9.86
N ASP A 67 1.20 12.74 -11.18
CA ASP A 67 0.34 12.03 -12.11
C ASP A 67 0.93 10.64 -12.36
N ILE A 68 0.44 9.63 -11.63
CA ILE A 68 0.97 8.25 -11.66
C ILE A 68 0.20 7.43 -12.72
N PRO A 69 0.86 6.94 -13.79
CA PRO A 69 0.21 6.03 -14.71
C PRO A 69 -0.18 4.72 -14.01
N VAL A 70 -1.38 4.23 -14.29
CA VAL A 70 -1.92 2.98 -13.75
C VAL A 70 -2.52 2.13 -14.88
N ASP A 71 -2.87 0.90 -14.57
CA ASP A 71 -3.47 -0.02 -15.52
C ASP A 71 -4.75 0.52 -16.19
N GLY A 72 -5.04 0.01 -17.39
CA GLY A 72 -6.23 0.41 -18.13
C GLY A 72 -6.13 1.76 -18.84
N GLU A 73 -4.90 2.21 -19.16
CA GLU A 73 -4.64 3.50 -19.82
C GLU A 73 -5.24 4.67 -19.03
N ARG A 74 -4.98 4.66 -17.71
CA ARG A 74 -5.41 5.67 -16.76
C ARG A 74 -4.20 6.28 -16.05
N THR A 75 -4.44 7.43 -15.45
CA THR A 75 -3.47 8.13 -14.62
C THR A 75 -4.17 8.57 -13.35
N VAL A 76 -3.61 8.27 -12.18
CA VAL A 76 -4.13 8.75 -10.91
C VAL A 76 -3.29 9.94 -10.46
N ARG A 77 -3.90 11.11 -10.33
CA ARG A 77 -3.29 12.27 -9.70
C ARG A 77 -3.42 12.14 -8.20
N ILE A 78 -2.30 12.10 -7.50
CA ILE A 78 -2.22 11.95 -6.04
C ILE A 78 -1.65 13.22 -5.40
N ALA A 79 -2.05 13.52 -4.17
CA ALA A 79 -1.48 14.61 -3.38
C ALA A 79 -0.35 14.03 -2.52
N THR A 80 0.88 14.49 -2.72
CA THR A 80 2.07 13.87 -2.11
C THR A 80 2.01 13.88 -0.59
N LYS A 81 1.54 14.99 0.00
CA LYS A 81 1.36 15.15 1.45
C LYS A 81 0.30 14.23 2.08
N ASN A 82 -0.68 13.77 1.30
CA ASN A 82 -1.79 12.91 1.73
C ASN A 82 -1.57 11.45 1.31
N SER A 83 -0.37 11.12 0.84
CA SER A 83 -0.03 9.80 0.32
C SER A 83 1.00 9.10 1.20
N ALA A 84 0.92 7.77 1.25
CA ALA A 84 1.94 6.94 1.88
C ALA A 84 2.18 5.63 1.14
N VAL A 85 3.41 5.11 1.23
CA VAL A 85 3.77 3.77 0.79
C VAL A 85 3.73 2.84 2.00
N VAL A 86 2.94 1.78 1.91
CA VAL A 86 2.74 0.74 2.93
C VAL A 86 3.52 -0.50 2.51
N ILE A 87 4.71 -0.68 3.06
CA ILE A 87 5.63 -1.79 2.75
C ILE A 87 5.47 -2.86 3.81
N ILE A 88 5.01 -4.04 3.41
CA ILE A 88 4.53 -5.07 4.34
C ILE A 88 5.52 -6.24 4.42
N ASP A 89 5.93 -6.56 5.66
CA ASP A 89 6.65 -7.76 6.05
C ASP A 89 7.90 -8.10 5.21
N MET A 90 8.63 -7.09 4.74
CA MET A 90 9.93 -7.27 4.07
C MET A 90 11.07 -7.59 5.07
N GLN A 91 10.80 -8.49 6.01
CA GLN A 91 11.65 -8.85 7.14
C GLN A 91 12.49 -10.10 6.85
N ASN A 92 13.58 -10.26 7.62
CA ASN A 92 14.46 -11.44 7.53
C ASN A 92 13.68 -12.76 7.64
N PHE A 93 12.66 -12.86 8.50
CA PHE A 93 11.84 -14.07 8.61
C PHE A 93 11.20 -14.52 7.28
N PHE A 94 10.81 -13.56 6.44
CA PHE A 94 10.10 -13.85 5.19
C PHE A 94 11.03 -14.01 3.98
N LEU A 95 12.23 -13.43 4.03
CA LEU A 95 13.10 -13.28 2.86
C LEU A 95 14.49 -13.90 3.04
N HIS A 96 14.96 -14.10 4.27
CA HIS A 96 16.28 -14.67 4.49
C HIS A 96 16.30 -16.14 4.00
N PRO A 97 17.24 -16.53 3.10
CA PRO A 97 17.26 -17.87 2.51
C PRO A 97 17.32 -19.02 3.51
N ASP A 98 17.97 -18.82 4.66
CA ASP A 98 18.04 -19.83 5.73
C ASP A 98 16.71 -20.06 6.48
N LEU A 99 15.76 -19.13 6.36
CA LEU A 99 14.44 -19.23 6.99
C LEU A 99 13.33 -19.56 5.99
N ARG A 100 13.42 -19.00 4.78
CA ARG A 100 12.38 -19.17 3.77
C ARG A 100 12.92 -19.02 2.34
N GLU A 101 12.61 -20.00 1.50
CA GLU A 101 12.85 -19.89 0.06
C GLU A 101 11.78 -18.98 -0.57
N HIS A 102 12.14 -17.73 -0.85
CA HIS A 102 11.23 -16.73 -1.42
C HIS A 102 11.89 -15.89 -2.55
N PRO A 103 12.31 -16.50 -3.67
CA PRO A 103 13.05 -15.82 -4.73
C PRO A 103 12.27 -14.64 -5.34
N THR A 104 10.95 -14.76 -5.46
CA THR A 104 10.08 -13.68 -5.96
C THR A 104 9.99 -12.49 -4.99
N GLY A 105 10.02 -12.73 -3.67
CA GLY A 105 10.04 -11.67 -2.67
C GLY A 105 11.38 -10.96 -2.62
N LEU A 106 12.48 -11.70 -2.80
CA LEU A 106 13.82 -11.13 -2.97
C LEU A 106 13.91 -10.24 -4.22
N ALA A 107 13.24 -10.63 -5.32
CA ALA A 107 13.18 -9.82 -6.53
C ALA A 107 12.48 -8.46 -6.33
N CYS A 108 11.57 -8.34 -5.36
CA CYS A 108 10.91 -7.07 -5.03
C CYS A 108 11.80 -6.05 -4.31
N VAL A 109 12.95 -6.46 -3.74
CA VAL A 109 13.79 -5.58 -2.91
C VAL A 109 14.24 -4.33 -3.68
N ILE A 110 14.80 -4.50 -4.88
CA ILE A 110 15.30 -3.37 -5.68
C ILE A 110 14.16 -2.47 -6.18
N PRO A 111 13.06 -2.99 -6.77
CA PRO A 111 11.88 -2.18 -7.10
C PRO A 111 11.32 -1.37 -5.92
N ILE A 112 11.24 -1.97 -4.72
CA ILE A 112 10.79 -1.28 -3.51
C ILE A 112 11.76 -0.16 -3.14
N MET A 113 13.08 -0.42 -3.14
CA MET A 113 14.07 0.62 -2.84
C MET A 113 13.94 1.82 -3.78
N ASN A 114 13.81 1.57 -5.09
CA ASN A 114 13.69 2.64 -6.08
C ASN A 114 12.37 3.41 -5.93
N THR A 115 11.26 2.71 -5.69
CA THR A 115 9.94 3.32 -5.40
C THR A 115 9.99 4.20 -4.16
N VAL A 116 10.62 3.72 -3.08
CA VAL A 116 10.81 4.48 -1.85
C VAL A 116 11.60 5.74 -2.11
N LEU A 117 12.75 5.66 -2.80
CA LEU A 117 13.57 6.83 -3.08
C LEU A 117 12.81 7.87 -3.92
N ALA A 118 12.10 7.42 -4.95
CA ALA A 118 11.32 8.28 -5.84
C ALA A 118 10.15 8.97 -5.11
N LEU A 119 9.37 8.25 -4.32
CA LEU A 119 8.22 8.87 -3.64
C LEU A 119 8.65 9.71 -2.41
N ARG A 120 9.69 9.26 -1.71
CA ARG A 120 10.24 9.98 -0.54
C ARG A 120 10.80 11.35 -0.94
N SER A 121 11.43 11.49 -2.11
CA SER A 121 11.94 12.80 -2.57
C SER A 121 10.84 13.84 -2.82
N HIS A 122 9.60 13.39 -3.04
CA HIS A 122 8.41 14.24 -3.18
C HIS A 122 7.60 14.39 -1.88
N GLY A 123 8.14 13.92 -0.74
CA GLY A 123 7.52 14.08 0.58
C GLY A 123 6.42 13.07 0.91
N VAL A 124 6.23 12.03 0.09
CA VAL A 124 5.34 10.91 0.40
C VAL A 124 5.90 10.14 1.61
N LYS A 125 5.04 9.78 2.56
CA LYS A 125 5.45 9.04 3.76
C LYS A 125 5.72 7.57 3.46
N ILE A 126 6.73 6.98 4.09
CA ILE A 126 7.05 5.56 3.94
C ILE A 126 6.74 4.83 5.25
N LEU A 127 5.86 3.84 5.19
CA LEU A 127 5.37 3.10 6.35
C LEU A 127 5.84 1.65 6.23
N TRP A 128 6.74 1.25 7.12
CA TRP A 128 7.26 -0.11 7.21
C TRP A 128 6.38 -0.91 8.18
N VAL A 129 5.43 -1.66 7.63
CA VAL A 129 4.37 -2.33 8.38
C VAL A 129 4.72 -3.81 8.53
N ASN A 130 5.26 -4.13 9.70
CA ASN A 130 5.99 -5.37 9.92
C ASN A 130 5.46 -6.10 11.15
N TRP A 131 5.54 -7.43 11.13
CA TRP A 131 5.33 -8.20 12.36
C TRP A 131 6.31 -7.76 13.45
N GLY A 132 5.80 -7.57 14.66
CA GLY A 132 6.64 -7.31 15.81
C GLY A 132 5.83 -7.42 17.08
N LEU A 133 5.91 -8.59 17.69
CA LEU A 133 5.11 -8.98 18.84
C LEU A 133 5.80 -8.62 20.16
N THR A 134 4.98 -8.28 21.14
CA THR A 134 5.34 -8.17 22.54
C THR A 134 4.90 -9.41 23.32
N GLU A 135 5.45 -9.61 24.53
CA GLU A 135 5.01 -10.68 25.43
C GLU A 135 3.51 -10.64 25.70
N HIS A 136 2.96 -9.44 25.86
CA HIS A 136 1.53 -9.28 26.08
C HIS A 136 0.73 -9.75 24.86
N GLU A 137 1.13 -9.37 23.66
CA GLU A 137 0.43 -9.76 22.43
C GLU A 137 0.40 -11.27 22.23
N LEU A 138 1.46 -12.01 22.61
CA LEU A 138 1.46 -13.48 22.57
C LEU A 138 0.28 -14.10 23.32
N THR A 139 -0.19 -13.46 24.40
CA THR A 139 -1.35 -13.94 25.19
C THR A 139 -2.70 -13.71 24.50
N THR A 140 -2.74 -12.90 23.44
CA THR A 140 -3.97 -12.46 22.77
C THR A 140 -4.05 -12.90 21.30
N ILE A 141 -3.02 -13.58 20.77
CA ILE A 141 -3.02 -14.07 19.39
C ILE A 141 -4.08 -15.18 19.23
N PRO A 142 -4.98 -15.08 18.24
CA PRO A 142 -6.01 -16.09 18.00
C PRO A 142 -5.42 -17.47 17.66
N PRO A 143 -6.03 -18.58 18.12
CA PRO A 143 -5.53 -19.93 17.87
C PRO A 143 -5.34 -20.28 16.39
N SER A 144 -6.19 -19.76 15.49
CA SER A 144 -6.07 -19.97 14.05
C SER A 144 -4.78 -19.38 13.48
N LEU A 145 -4.39 -18.21 13.97
CA LEU A 145 -3.16 -17.52 13.59
C LEU A 145 -1.95 -18.26 14.14
N VAL A 146 -1.99 -18.69 15.42
CA VAL A 146 -0.94 -19.55 16.01
C VAL A 146 -0.74 -20.83 15.19
N ARG A 147 -1.85 -21.52 14.85
CA ARG A 147 -1.80 -22.73 14.03
C ARG A 147 -1.19 -22.47 12.65
N GLY A 148 -1.50 -21.34 12.03
CA GLY A 148 -0.95 -20.94 10.73
C GLY A 148 0.57 -20.81 10.75
N PHE A 149 1.11 -20.10 11.75
CA PHE A 149 2.55 -19.83 11.86
C PHE A 149 3.37 -21.00 12.40
N LYS A 150 2.74 -22.01 13.00
CA LYS A 150 3.44 -23.23 13.47
C LYS A 150 3.77 -24.24 12.35
N LYS A 151 3.26 -24.04 11.12
CA LYS A 151 3.37 -25.02 10.01
C LYS A 151 4.80 -25.34 9.59
N GLY A 152 5.74 -24.40 9.74
CA GLY A 152 7.12 -24.55 9.25
C GLY A 152 8.05 -25.39 10.14
N GLY A 153 7.57 -25.92 11.28
CA GLY A 153 8.42 -26.70 12.20
C GLY A 153 9.42 -25.87 13.01
N HIS A 154 9.50 -24.56 12.79
CA HIS A 154 10.35 -23.62 13.54
C HIS A 154 9.83 -23.24 14.95
N GLY A 155 8.70 -23.83 15.38
CA GLY A 155 7.94 -23.37 16.55
C GLY A 155 6.81 -22.42 16.16
N GLY A 156 6.10 -21.89 17.16
CA GLY A 156 5.08 -20.85 16.98
C GLY A 156 5.63 -19.47 17.33
N PHE A 157 4.79 -18.43 17.30
CA PHE A 157 5.18 -17.07 17.71
C PHE A 157 5.93 -17.08 19.05
N GLY A 158 7.04 -16.33 19.12
CA GLY A 158 7.89 -16.21 20.30
C GLY A 158 8.81 -17.40 20.59
N ALA A 159 8.78 -18.46 19.78
CA ALA A 159 9.72 -19.58 19.89
C ALA A 159 11.12 -19.18 19.42
N GLU A 160 12.15 -19.76 20.02
CA GLU A 160 13.55 -19.54 19.65
C GLU A 160 13.85 -20.17 18.28
N LEU A 161 14.28 -19.36 17.31
CA LEU A 161 14.72 -19.84 16.01
C LEU A 161 16.19 -20.28 16.09
N ALA A 162 16.52 -21.41 15.46
CA ALA A 162 17.92 -21.85 15.31
C ALA A 162 18.72 -20.83 14.47
N GLY A 163 20.05 -20.85 14.56
CA GLY A 163 20.90 -20.01 13.71
C GLY A 163 21.06 -18.55 14.17
N GLY A 164 20.64 -18.21 15.40
CA GLY A 164 20.81 -16.86 15.95
C GLY A 164 19.81 -15.84 15.41
N PHE A 165 18.72 -16.29 14.79
CA PHE A 165 17.64 -15.43 14.30
C PHE A 165 16.74 -14.87 15.41
N GLY A 166 16.93 -15.35 16.64
CA GLY A 166 16.19 -14.89 17.82
C GLY A 166 14.76 -15.44 17.87
N ARG A 167 13.92 -14.81 18.67
CA ARG A 167 12.55 -15.28 18.91
C ARG A 167 11.61 -14.90 17.76
N LEU A 168 10.83 -15.87 17.29
CA LEU A 168 10.00 -15.73 16.11
C LEU A 168 9.04 -14.54 16.19
N LEU A 169 9.25 -13.58 15.29
CA LEU A 169 8.44 -12.37 15.07
C LEU A 169 8.30 -11.45 16.29
N MET A 170 9.22 -11.53 17.25
CA MET A 170 9.26 -10.65 18.42
C MET A 170 10.03 -9.36 18.12
N ARG A 171 9.62 -8.25 18.73
CA ARG A 171 10.28 -6.95 18.52
C ARG A 171 11.75 -7.00 18.97
N GLY A 172 12.64 -6.47 18.12
CA GLY A 172 14.08 -6.38 18.40
C GLY A 172 14.87 -7.66 18.11
N GLU A 173 14.22 -8.70 17.60
CA GLU A 173 14.90 -9.93 17.17
C GLU A 173 15.32 -9.84 15.70
N PHE A 174 16.44 -10.46 15.35
CA PHE A 174 17.02 -10.36 14.01
C PHE A 174 16.05 -10.81 12.89
N ASN A 175 15.24 -11.85 13.12
CA ASN A 175 14.22 -12.27 12.16
C ASN A 175 13.13 -11.21 11.90
N SER A 176 12.92 -10.27 12.84
CA SER A 176 11.97 -9.17 12.73
C SER A 176 12.58 -7.89 12.15
N ASP A 177 13.88 -7.81 11.94
CA ASP A 177 14.49 -6.71 11.20
C ASP A 177 14.18 -6.81 9.71
N LEU A 178 14.28 -5.69 8.99
CA LEU A 178 14.12 -5.67 7.55
C LEU A 178 15.25 -6.45 6.87
N TYR A 179 14.93 -7.06 5.73
CA TYR A 179 15.89 -7.85 5.00
C TYR A 179 16.93 -7.00 4.27
N GLY A 180 18.20 -7.32 4.50
CA GLY A 180 19.34 -6.80 3.73
C GLY A 180 19.37 -5.26 3.63
N PRO A 181 19.41 -4.69 2.40
CA PRO A 181 19.57 -3.25 2.22
C PRO A 181 18.35 -2.42 2.67
N LEU A 182 17.18 -3.04 2.86
CA LEU A 182 15.98 -2.35 3.29
C LEU A 182 16.10 -1.80 4.72
N GLN A 183 16.86 -2.49 5.58
CA GLN A 183 17.10 -2.01 6.95
C GLN A 183 17.83 -0.67 6.96
N GLY A 184 18.91 -0.55 6.18
CA GLY A 184 19.64 0.73 6.06
C GLY A 184 18.82 1.82 5.38
N LEU A 185 17.98 1.46 4.41
CA LEU A 185 17.06 2.41 3.76
C LEU A 185 16.01 2.97 4.73
N TYR A 186 15.49 2.13 5.62
CA TYR A 186 14.59 2.55 6.70
C TYR A 186 15.30 3.46 7.69
N GLU A 187 16.50 3.08 8.17
CA GLU A 187 17.26 3.87 9.15
C GLU A 187 17.53 5.30 8.65
N GLN A 188 17.94 5.43 7.39
CA GLN A 188 18.13 6.74 6.74
C GLN A 188 16.84 7.56 6.71
N GLY A 189 15.72 6.92 6.34
CA GLY A 189 14.42 7.59 6.28
C GLY A 189 13.86 7.95 7.66
N ARG A 190 14.11 7.12 8.67
CA ARG A 190 13.73 7.36 10.06
C ARG A 190 14.48 8.58 10.60
N ASP A 191 15.78 8.63 10.38
CA ASP A 191 16.63 9.74 10.83
C ASP A 191 16.25 11.06 10.10
N ALA A 192 15.73 10.97 8.88
CA ALA A 192 15.18 12.09 8.12
C ALA A 192 13.71 12.45 8.47
N GLY A 193 13.02 11.65 9.30
CA GLY A 193 11.60 11.85 9.63
C GLY A 193 10.61 11.56 8.47
N THR A 194 11.06 10.85 7.44
CA THR A 194 10.25 10.47 6.27
C THR A 194 9.63 9.09 6.40
N ASP A 195 10.24 8.24 7.23
CA ASP A 195 9.86 6.84 7.38
C ASP A 195 9.40 6.51 8.79
N VAL A 196 8.40 5.64 8.89
CA VAL A 196 7.80 5.24 10.16
C VAL A 196 7.70 3.73 10.23
N TRP A 197 8.12 3.18 11.37
CA TRP A 197 7.96 1.77 11.66
C TRP A 197 6.62 1.51 12.34
N ILE A 198 5.87 0.56 11.80
CA ILE A 198 4.58 0.15 12.33
C ILE A 198 4.62 -1.34 12.67
N HIS A 199 4.49 -1.65 13.96
CA HIS A 199 4.35 -3.03 14.40
C HIS A 199 2.90 -3.50 14.24
N LYS A 200 2.70 -4.57 13.49
CA LYS A 200 1.43 -5.31 13.44
C LYS A 200 1.52 -6.63 14.18
N ASN A 201 0.36 -7.10 14.63
CA ASN A 201 0.18 -8.33 15.39
C ASN A 201 -0.90 -9.25 14.78
N ARG A 202 -1.34 -8.94 13.57
CA ARG A 202 -2.26 -9.73 12.72
C ARG A 202 -1.75 -9.69 11.28
N MET A 203 -2.42 -10.42 10.38
CA MET A 203 -2.09 -10.43 8.96
C MET A 203 -2.22 -9.03 8.35
N SER A 204 -3.39 -8.41 8.48
CA SER A 204 -3.61 -7.02 8.07
C SER A 204 -2.97 -6.05 9.07
N GLY A 205 -2.26 -5.04 8.56
CA GLY A 205 -1.71 -3.95 9.36
C GLY A 205 -2.77 -3.02 9.95
N ILE A 206 -4.00 -3.08 9.42
CA ILE A 206 -5.12 -2.20 9.78
C ILE A 206 -6.40 -3.00 10.10
N TRP A 207 -6.22 -4.20 10.67
CA TRP A 207 -7.28 -5.18 10.94
C TRP A 207 -8.40 -4.71 11.88
N GLY A 208 -8.18 -3.63 12.64
CA GLY A 208 -9.11 -3.12 13.64
C GLY A 208 -8.94 -1.63 13.86
N GLY A 209 -9.93 -1.01 14.52
CA GLY A 209 -9.81 0.38 14.95
C GLY A 209 -8.65 0.54 15.93
N GLN A 210 -7.97 1.69 15.90
CA GLN A 210 -6.88 2.02 16.83
C GLN A 210 -5.64 1.12 16.73
N THR A 211 -5.46 0.41 15.61
CA THR A 211 -4.15 -0.16 15.28
C THR A 211 -3.13 0.97 15.06
N ALA A 212 -1.84 0.68 15.24
CA ALA A 212 -0.79 1.69 15.06
C ALA A 212 -0.82 2.30 13.64
N LEU A 213 -1.11 1.49 12.61
CA LEU A 213 -1.30 1.99 11.25
C LEU A 213 -2.52 2.91 11.16
N ASP A 214 -3.68 2.48 11.67
CA ASP A 214 -4.92 3.26 11.64
C ASP A 214 -4.75 4.64 12.28
N LEU A 215 -4.18 4.69 13.47
CA LEU A 215 -3.96 5.94 14.21
C LEU A 215 -3.03 6.87 13.43
N TYR A 216 -1.93 6.35 12.89
CA TYR A 216 -0.97 7.15 12.14
C TYR A 216 -1.59 7.73 10.86
N LEU A 217 -2.32 6.90 10.10
CA LEU A 217 -2.97 7.36 8.86
C LEU A 217 -3.99 8.47 9.14
N GLN A 218 -4.81 8.30 10.18
CA GLN A 218 -5.79 9.32 10.60
C GLN A 218 -5.12 10.61 11.07
N GLU A 219 -4.09 10.52 11.91
CA GLU A 219 -3.38 11.68 12.46
C GLU A 219 -2.68 12.50 11.36
N GLN A 220 -2.11 11.83 10.35
CA GLN A 220 -1.44 12.48 9.24
C GLN A 220 -2.38 12.91 8.10
N GLY A 221 -3.68 12.59 8.20
CA GLY A 221 -4.65 12.88 7.14
C GLY A 221 -4.31 12.19 5.81
N ILE A 222 -3.73 10.99 5.87
CA ILE A 222 -3.40 10.21 4.66
C ILE A 222 -4.70 9.64 4.09
N SER A 223 -4.86 9.73 2.77
CA SER A 223 -6.02 9.22 2.04
C SER A 223 -5.65 8.28 0.89
N THR A 224 -4.42 8.37 0.38
CA THR A 224 -3.93 7.52 -0.73
C THR A 224 -2.80 6.60 -0.26
N LEU A 225 -2.90 5.32 -0.57
CA LEU A 225 -1.98 4.29 -0.12
C LEU A 225 -1.42 3.47 -1.27
N PHE A 226 -0.09 3.41 -1.37
CA PHE A 226 0.62 2.48 -2.24
C PHE A 226 0.95 1.20 -1.46
N PHE A 227 0.66 0.03 -1.99
CA PHE A 227 0.88 -1.26 -1.32
C PHE A 227 2.01 -2.04 -1.99
N ALA A 228 2.94 -2.52 -1.17
CA ALA A 228 4.08 -3.33 -1.56
C ALA A 228 4.42 -4.36 -0.47
N GLY A 229 5.22 -5.36 -0.82
CA GLY A 229 5.80 -6.33 0.12
C GLY A 229 5.24 -7.74 -0.04
N VAL A 230 5.25 -8.51 1.06
CA VAL A 230 4.92 -9.94 1.06
C VAL A 230 4.02 -10.31 2.25
N ASN A 231 3.25 -11.39 2.21
CA ASN A 231 2.84 -12.15 1.03
C ASN A 231 1.64 -11.45 0.35
N ALA A 232 1.64 -11.41 -0.98
CA ALA A 232 0.63 -10.77 -1.83
C ALA A 232 -0.80 -11.16 -1.45
N ASP A 233 -1.08 -12.45 -1.34
CA ASP A 233 -2.40 -13.05 -1.08
C ASP A 233 -2.75 -13.16 0.42
N GLN A 234 -1.93 -12.60 1.30
CA GLN A 234 -2.09 -12.70 2.75
C GLN A 234 -2.01 -11.32 3.40
N CYS A 235 -0.84 -10.91 3.91
CA CYS A 235 -0.69 -9.66 4.65
C CYS A 235 -0.92 -8.43 3.76
N VAL A 236 -0.44 -8.48 2.50
CA VAL A 236 -0.66 -7.40 1.54
C VAL A 236 -2.13 -7.27 1.18
N LEU A 237 -2.76 -8.34 0.67
CA LEU A 237 -4.19 -8.34 0.35
C LEU A 237 -5.07 -8.01 1.56
N GLY A 238 -4.77 -8.56 2.74
CA GLY A 238 -5.53 -8.28 3.96
C GLY A 238 -5.49 -6.80 4.34
N THR A 239 -4.30 -6.18 4.28
CA THR A 239 -4.16 -4.75 4.58
C THR A 239 -4.82 -3.89 3.49
N LEU A 240 -4.67 -4.27 2.22
CA LEU A 240 -5.30 -3.62 1.06
C LEU A 240 -6.83 -3.61 1.19
N VAL A 241 -7.44 -4.77 1.46
CA VAL A 241 -8.90 -4.91 1.54
C VAL A 241 -9.46 -4.14 2.73
N ASP A 242 -8.80 -4.21 3.90
CA ASP A 242 -9.24 -3.45 5.08
C ASP A 242 -9.10 -1.94 4.85
N ALA A 243 -8.04 -1.48 4.17
CA ALA A 243 -7.88 -0.09 3.78
C ALA A 243 -8.96 0.36 2.79
N TYR A 244 -9.23 -0.44 1.75
CA TYR A 244 -10.29 -0.14 0.80
C TYR A 244 -11.67 -0.01 1.49
N PHE A 245 -12.01 -0.92 2.40
CA PHE A 245 -13.27 -0.84 3.15
C PHE A 245 -13.36 0.36 4.10
N ARG A 246 -12.23 0.98 4.44
CA ARG A 246 -12.16 2.23 5.20
C ARG A 246 -12.17 3.48 4.32
N GLY A 247 -12.17 3.32 2.99
CA GLY A 247 -12.28 4.42 2.04
C GLY A 247 -10.96 5.03 1.59
N TYR A 248 -9.82 4.36 1.79
CA TYR A 248 -8.55 4.82 1.22
C TYR A 248 -8.47 4.57 -0.29
N ASP A 249 -7.87 5.50 -1.03
CA ASP A 249 -7.51 5.31 -2.43
C ASP A 249 -6.32 4.35 -2.53
N CYS A 250 -6.57 3.10 -2.90
CA CYS A 250 -5.57 2.05 -2.84
C CYS A 250 -4.90 1.82 -4.21
N ILE A 251 -3.57 1.78 -4.21
CA ILE A 251 -2.74 1.55 -5.40
C ILE A 251 -1.78 0.39 -5.10
N THR A 252 -1.88 -0.73 -5.80
CA THR A 252 -0.93 -1.84 -5.64
C THR A 252 0.24 -1.67 -6.61
N VAL A 253 1.47 -1.83 -6.12
CA VAL A 253 2.70 -1.79 -6.93
C VAL A 253 3.12 -3.23 -7.24
N GLU A 254 2.83 -3.68 -8.46
CA GLU A 254 2.79 -5.12 -8.78
C GLU A 254 4.17 -5.80 -8.73
N ASP A 255 5.20 -5.14 -9.23
CA ASP A 255 6.59 -5.64 -9.23
C ASP A 255 7.27 -5.51 -7.85
N CYS A 256 6.63 -4.77 -6.94
CA CYS A 256 7.01 -4.64 -5.54
C CYS A 256 6.23 -5.60 -4.63
N THR A 257 5.41 -6.50 -5.18
CA THR A 257 4.51 -7.38 -4.43
C THR A 257 4.71 -8.84 -4.83
N ALA A 258 4.92 -9.74 -3.87
CA ALA A 258 5.18 -11.14 -4.17
C ALA A 258 4.57 -12.11 -3.14
N THR A 259 4.49 -13.38 -3.52
CA THR A 259 4.09 -14.46 -2.62
C THR A 259 4.84 -15.76 -2.92
N THR A 260 4.86 -16.66 -1.93
CA THR A 260 5.28 -18.07 -2.06
C THR A 260 4.09 -19.00 -2.31
N SER A 261 2.87 -18.47 -2.41
CA SER A 261 1.68 -19.28 -2.73
C SER A 261 1.77 -19.84 -4.17
N PRO A 262 1.02 -20.90 -4.48
CA PRO A 262 1.04 -21.51 -5.82
C PRO A 262 0.73 -20.51 -6.95
N PRO A 263 1.13 -20.82 -8.20
CA PRO A 263 0.78 -20.04 -9.38
C PRO A 263 -0.73 -19.74 -9.44
N GLY A 264 -1.09 -18.53 -9.86
CA GLY A 264 -2.46 -18.02 -9.83
C GLY A 264 -2.77 -17.15 -8.61
N ALA A 265 -2.02 -17.28 -7.50
CA ALA A 265 -2.26 -16.50 -6.29
C ALA A 265 -1.96 -15.01 -6.49
N LEU A 266 -0.78 -14.67 -7.02
CA LEU A 266 -0.41 -13.28 -7.30
C LEU A 266 -1.32 -12.68 -8.37
N GLU A 267 -1.59 -13.43 -9.43
CA GLU A 267 -2.44 -13.02 -10.55
C GLU A 267 -3.86 -12.69 -10.08
N SER A 268 -4.40 -13.49 -9.14
CA SER A 268 -5.70 -13.21 -8.52
C SER A 268 -5.68 -11.93 -7.68
N VAL A 269 -4.61 -11.70 -6.91
CA VAL A 269 -4.45 -10.48 -6.11
C VAL A 269 -4.39 -9.25 -7.02
N ILE A 270 -3.51 -9.26 -8.02
CA ILE A 270 -3.36 -8.13 -8.95
C ILE A 270 -4.65 -7.88 -9.75
N TYR A 271 -5.32 -8.94 -10.21
CA TYR A 271 -6.61 -8.82 -10.89
C TYR A 271 -7.66 -8.12 -10.01
N ASN A 272 -7.79 -8.53 -8.75
CA ASN A 272 -8.77 -7.94 -7.83
C ASN A 272 -8.35 -6.54 -7.35
N ALA A 273 -7.06 -6.28 -7.18
CA ALA A 273 -6.55 -4.96 -6.82
C ALA A 273 -7.00 -3.90 -7.83
N GLY A 274 -6.74 -4.11 -9.14
CA GLY A 274 -7.17 -3.16 -10.18
C GLY A 274 -8.64 -3.28 -10.59
N GLY A 275 -9.25 -4.45 -10.39
CA GLY A 275 -10.63 -4.71 -10.77
C GLY A 275 -11.65 -4.20 -9.75
N SER A 276 -11.32 -4.29 -8.46
CA SER A 276 -12.28 -4.18 -7.35
C SER A 276 -11.81 -3.28 -6.20
N TYR A 277 -10.51 -3.23 -5.89
CA TYR A 277 -10.03 -2.56 -4.68
C TYR A 277 -9.29 -1.24 -4.91
N GLY A 278 -9.12 -0.83 -6.17
CA GLY A 278 -8.46 0.43 -6.51
C GLY A 278 -7.71 0.33 -7.84
N PHE A 279 -6.41 0.60 -7.80
CA PHE A 279 -5.56 0.73 -8.97
C PHE A 279 -4.31 -0.15 -8.88
N VAL A 280 -3.68 -0.41 -10.03
CA VAL A 280 -2.41 -1.15 -10.13
C VAL A 280 -1.42 -0.33 -10.96
N THR A 281 -0.19 -0.26 -10.48
CA THR A 281 0.95 0.35 -11.18
C THR A 281 2.21 -0.51 -10.94
N ASP A 282 3.36 -0.08 -11.45
CA ASP A 282 4.67 -0.68 -11.20
C ASP A 282 5.69 0.40 -10.80
N SER A 283 6.85 -0.04 -10.32
CA SER A 283 7.91 0.86 -9.86
C SER A 283 8.41 1.79 -10.96
N GLU A 284 8.52 1.31 -12.22
CA GLU A 284 9.00 2.11 -13.35
C GLU A 284 8.08 3.30 -13.66
N ARG A 285 6.76 3.08 -13.68
CA ARG A 285 5.75 4.14 -13.88
C ARG A 285 5.80 5.16 -12.74
N ILE A 286 6.00 4.72 -11.50
CA ILE A 286 6.13 5.63 -10.35
C ILE A 286 7.39 6.49 -10.48
N ILE A 287 8.54 5.88 -10.78
CA ILE A 287 9.82 6.59 -10.92
C ILE A 287 9.74 7.63 -12.03
N ALA A 288 9.22 7.26 -13.20
CA ALA A 288 9.06 8.17 -14.33
C ALA A 288 8.16 9.37 -13.99
N ALA A 289 7.08 9.15 -13.22
CA ALA A 289 6.17 10.22 -12.79
C ALA A 289 6.82 11.18 -11.78
N ALA A 290 7.63 10.66 -10.85
CA ALA A 290 8.42 11.46 -9.92
C ALA A 290 9.47 12.31 -10.66
N GLU A 291 10.22 11.72 -11.59
CA GLU A 291 11.23 12.43 -12.39
C GLU A 291 10.65 13.52 -13.27
N ALA A 292 9.47 13.31 -13.87
CA ALA A 292 8.77 14.33 -14.69
C ALA A 292 8.28 15.55 -13.87
N SER A 293 8.17 15.38 -12.56
CA SER A 293 7.72 16.39 -11.60
C SER A 293 8.86 17.03 -10.81
N SER A 294 10.09 16.56 -11.01
CA SER A 294 11.32 17.12 -10.42
C SER A 294 11.83 18.36 -11.14
#